data_AF-R7XAX0-F1
#
_entry.id   AF-R7XAX0-F1
#
_cell.length_a   1.000
_cell.length_b   1.000
_cell.length_c   1.000
_cell.angle_alpha   90.00
_cell.angle_beta   90.00
_cell.angle_gamma   90.00
#
_symmetry.space_group_name_H-M   'P 1'
#
loop_
_entity.id
_entity.type
_entity.pdbx_description
1 polymer ?
#
loop_
_entity_poly.entity_id
_entity_poly.type
_entity_poly.pdbx_seq_one_letter_code
_entity_poly.pdbx_strand_id
1 'polypeptide(L)'
;MLLKSYLTTDGETSITEDDSKLPIESVTLRYKCSIEMSADAYAKAASDLTHLVALRNDLVHHFLDRFDLQSVGGCSAACVHLDDCLSLIGRQYELLRAWAKSMDEAKLATAAFVQTPAFSEFVINGIAPDGTVSWEAAGIVKALRNAISELDSGEWARLDHVIALVESQQPEQVPAKYGCRSWPQVLHESRVFDLQYFADESAPRVPWIRERQR
;
A
#
# COMPACT_ATOMS: atom_id res chain seq x y z
N MET A 1 18.32 8.65 7.10
CA MET A 1 18.96 9.02 5.82
C MET A 1 17.87 9.09 4.75
N LEU A 2 17.82 10.18 3.97
CA LEU A 2 16.84 10.41 2.89
C LEU A 2 16.76 9.24 1.88
N LEU A 3 17.87 8.54 1.64
CA LEU A 3 17.90 7.36 0.76
C LEU A 3 16.91 6.27 1.17
N LYS A 4 16.83 5.94 2.46
CA LYS A 4 15.97 4.83 2.95
C LYS A 4 14.47 5.14 2.92
N SER A 5 14.09 6.41 2.85
CA SER A 5 12.67 6.79 2.77
C SER A 5 12.16 6.80 1.32
N TYR A 6 13.04 6.91 0.33
CA TYR A 6 12.67 7.06 -1.08
C TYR A 6 13.11 5.88 -1.94
N LEU A 7 14.20 5.20 -1.59
CA LEU A 7 14.77 4.09 -2.36
C LEU A 7 14.73 2.81 -1.54
N THR A 8 14.38 1.71 -2.20
CA THR A 8 14.38 0.36 -1.61
C THR A 8 15.11 -0.61 -2.54
N THR A 9 15.75 -1.61 -1.96
CA THR A 9 16.28 -2.74 -2.72
C THR A 9 15.21 -3.80 -2.90
N ASP A 10 15.36 -4.65 -3.92
CA ASP A 10 14.42 -5.72 -4.25
C ASP A 10 14.08 -6.57 -3.01
N GLY A 11 12.78 -6.75 -2.75
CA GLY A 11 12.27 -7.53 -1.61
C GLY A 11 12.24 -6.84 -0.24
N GLU A 12 12.79 -5.63 -0.08
CA GLU A 12 12.73 -4.88 1.18
C GLU A 12 11.46 -4.01 1.30
N THR A 13 10.27 -4.61 1.16
CA THR A 13 9.02 -3.92 1.49
C THR A 13 8.66 -4.18 2.95
N SER A 14 9.33 -3.49 3.87
CA SER A 14 8.91 -3.50 5.28
C SER A 14 8.12 -2.24 5.60
N ILE A 15 6.81 -2.41 5.82
CA ILE A 15 5.99 -1.45 6.56
C ILE A 15 6.10 -1.87 8.03
N THR A 16 7.27 -1.63 8.64
CA THR A 16 7.42 -1.79 10.10
C THR A 16 7.23 -0.44 10.74
N GLU A 17 5.98 -0.11 11.09
CA GLU A 17 5.68 1.02 11.97
C GLU A 17 4.57 0.67 12.97
N ASP A 18 4.68 1.32 14.11
CA ASP A 18 3.87 1.14 15.32
C ASP A 18 2.46 1.71 15.15
N ASP A 19 1.46 0.83 15.07
CA ASP A 19 0.06 1.19 14.89
C ASP A 19 -0.61 1.73 16.17
N SER A 20 0.10 1.72 17.30
CA SER A 20 -0.43 2.21 18.60
C SER A 20 -0.77 3.72 18.62
N LYS A 21 -0.38 4.47 17.58
CA LYS A 21 -0.70 5.91 17.43
C LYS A 21 -1.86 6.22 16.49
N LEU A 22 -2.51 5.21 15.91
CA LEU A 22 -3.63 5.45 14.99
C LEU A 22 -4.90 5.80 15.78
N PRO A 23 -5.64 6.87 15.41
CA PRO A 23 -6.90 7.20 16.05
C PRO A 23 -7.93 6.09 15.81
N ILE A 24 -8.45 5.52 16.90
CA ILE A 24 -9.31 4.33 16.91
C ILE A 24 -10.69 4.62 16.27
N GLU A 25 -11.10 5.89 16.19
CA GLU A 25 -12.45 6.30 15.79
C GLU A 25 -12.62 6.58 14.28
N SER A 26 -11.58 6.37 13.46
CA SER A 26 -11.67 6.62 12.01
C SER A 26 -10.91 5.60 11.17
N VAL A 27 -11.43 5.31 9.97
CA VAL A 27 -10.71 4.50 8.98
C VAL A 27 -9.46 5.27 8.56
N THR A 28 -8.30 4.81 9.00
CA THR A 28 -7.02 5.42 8.65
C THR A 28 -6.33 4.60 7.58
N LEU A 29 -5.99 5.24 6.45
CA LEU A 29 -5.17 4.65 5.40
C LEU A 29 -3.74 5.20 5.50
N ARG A 30 -2.77 4.30 5.67
CA ARG A 30 -1.34 4.62 5.52
C ARG A 30 -0.85 3.98 4.22
N TYR A 31 -0.11 4.75 3.44
CA TYR A 31 0.57 4.24 2.25
C TYR A 31 2.03 4.70 2.21
N LYS A 32 2.90 3.87 1.65
CA LYS A 32 4.30 4.18 1.37
C LYS A 32 4.55 3.91 -0.11
N CYS A 33 5.23 4.84 -0.76
CA CYS A 33 5.74 4.67 -2.11
C CYS A 33 7.26 4.78 -2.05
N SER A 34 7.97 3.91 -2.76
CA SER A 34 9.42 3.94 -2.92
C SER A 34 9.79 3.55 -4.33
N ILE A 35 10.98 3.98 -4.76
CA ILE A 35 11.58 3.58 -6.02
C ILE A 35 12.40 2.32 -5.76
N GLU A 36 11.99 1.23 -6.38
CA GLU A 36 12.71 -0.03 -6.36
C GLU A 36 13.88 -0.01 -7.35
N MET A 37 15.02 -0.54 -6.93
CA MET A 37 16.22 -0.66 -7.77
C MET A 37 17.07 -1.86 -7.36
N SER A 38 17.96 -2.30 -8.25
CA SER A 38 18.92 -3.36 -7.90
C SER A 38 19.87 -2.92 -6.79
N ALA A 39 20.41 -3.89 -6.06
CA ALA A 39 21.40 -3.64 -5.01
C ALA A 39 22.61 -2.84 -5.52
N ASP A 40 23.09 -3.16 -6.73
CA ASP A 40 24.20 -2.44 -7.38
C ASP A 40 23.83 -0.98 -7.67
N ALA A 41 22.62 -0.73 -8.19
CA ALA A 41 22.15 0.62 -8.47
C ALA A 41 21.99 1.43 -7.18
N TYR A 42 21.49 0.81 -6.11
CA TYR A 42 21.38 1.43 -4.79
C TYR A 42 22.75 1.78 -4.21
N ALA A 43 23.69 0.83 -4.24
CA ALA A 43 25.06 1.05 -3.75
C ALA A 43 25.74 2.18 -4.53
N LYS A 44 25.56 2.20 -5.85
CA LYS A 44 26.05 3.29 -6.70
C LYS A 44 25.42 4.64 -6.32
N ALA A 45 24.10 4.71 -6.18
CA ALA A 45 23.40 5.94 -5.80
C ALA A 45 23.88 6.46 -4.43
N ALA A 46 24.04 5.57 -3.46
CA ALA A 46 24.57 5.93 -2.15
C ALA A 46 26.00 6.48 -2.25
N SER A 47 26.86 5.81 -3.01
CA SER A 47 28.24 6.25 -3.24
C SER A 47 28.31 7.60 -3.95
N ASP A 48 27.54 7.80 -5.02
CA ASP A 48 27.46 9.04 -5.77
C ASP A 48 27.03 10.22 -4.88
N LEU A 49 26.06 10.02 -3.99
CA LEU A 49 25.59 11.04 -3.06
C LEU A 49 26.61 11.33 -1.95
N THR A 50 27.30 10.31 -1.43
CA THR A 50 28.43 10.52 -0.51
C THR A 50 29.55 11.31 -1.18
N HIS A 51 29.81 11.03 -2.46
CA HIS A 51 30.82 11.74 -3.23
C HIS A 51 30.47 13.23 -3.41
N LEU A 52 29.20 13.60 -3.55
CA LEU A 52 28.80 15.01 -3.55
C LEU A 52 29.10 15.73 -2.23
N VAL A 53 28.98 15.04 -1.09
CA VAL A 53 29.33 15.60 0.23
C VAL A 53 30.85 15.81 0.33
N ALA A 54 31.63 14.81 -0.10
CA ALA A 54 33.09 14.93 -0.15
C ALA A 54 33.52 16.07 -1.07
N LEU A 55 32.94 16.16 -2.28
CA LEU A 55 33.19 17.23 -3.23
C LEU A 55 32.91 18.62 -2.64
N ARG A 56 31.77 18.78 -1.94
CA ARG A 56 31.46 20.03 -1.25
C ARG A 56 32.54 20.39 -0.24
N ASN A 57 32.97 19.43 0.58
CA ASN A 57 33.99 19.67 1.59
C ASN A 57 35.32 20.08 0.96
N ASP A 58 35.73 19.41 -0.12
CA ASP A 58 36.95 19.74 -0.86
C ASP A 58 36.89 21.15 -1.45
N LEU A 59 35.77 21.51 -2.09
CA LEU A 59 35.58 22.83 -2.68
C LEU A 59 35.56 23.95 -1.62
N VAL A 60 35.02 23.69 -0.43
CA VAL A 60 34.88 24.70 0.63
C VAL A 60 36.15 24.83 1.46
N HIS A 61 36.82 23.72 1.77
CA HIS A 61 37.91 23.70 2.75
C HIS A 61 39.29 23.53 2.14
N HIS A 62 39.42 22.88 0.99
CA HIS A 62 40.72 22.48 0.44
C HIS A 62 41.03 23.11 -0.92
N PHE A 63 40.08 23.82 -1.52
CA PHE A 63 40.23 24.38 -2.86
C PHE A 63 41.40 25.36 -2.95
N LEU A 64 41.51 26.30 -2.00
CA LEU A 64 42.59 27.30 -1.99
C LEU A 64 43.96 26.71 -1.65
N ASP A 65 44.00 25.62 -0.89
CA ASP A 65 45.25 24.91 -0.59
C ASP A 65 45.72 24.07 -1.79
N ARG A 66 44.78 23.64 -2.65
CA ARG A 66 45.03 22.76 -3.78
C ARG A 66 45.46 23.50 -5.04
N PHE A 67 44.97 24.72 -5.25
CA PHE A 67 45.25 25.49 -6.47
C PHE A 67 45.95 26.80 -6.13
N ASP A 68 47.10 27.04 -6.76
CA ASP A 68 47.78 28.34 -6.69
C ASP A 68 47.07 29.38 -7.56
N LEU A 69 46.23 30.19 -6.94
CA LEU A 69 45.49 31.25 -7.63
C LEU A 69 46.32 32.49 -7.96
N GLN A 70 47.61 32.51 -7.61
CA GLN A 70 48.51 33.60 -7.96
C GLN A 70 49.22 33.35 -9.30
N SER A 71 49.18 32.13 -9.83
CA SER A 71 49.71 31.80 -11.16
C SER A 71 48.61 31.61 -12.19
N VAL A 72 48.89 32.00 -13.43
CA VAL A 72 47.99 31.78 -14.57
C VAL A 72 47.70 30.29 -14.76
N GLY A 73 48.72 29.43 -14.57
CA GLY A 73 48.57 27.98 -14.67
C GLY A 73 47.66 27.40 -13.58
N GLY A 74 47.81 27.84 -12.32
CA GLY A 74 46.96 27.39 -11.23
C GLY A 74 45.51 27.88 -11.36
N CYS A 75 45.29 29.12 -11.81
CA CYS A 75 43.97 29.62 -12.17
C CYS A 75 43.32 28.80 -13.30
N SER A 76 44.07 28.48 -14.36
CA SER A 76 43.55 27.67 -15.46
C SER A 76 43.18 26.26 -15.00
N ALA A 77 44.00 25.62 -14.17
CA ALA A 77 43.71 24.30 -13.60
C ALA A 77 42.49 24.33 -12.66
N ALA A 78 42.35 25.39 -11.86
CA ALA A 78 41.21 25.60 -10.99
C ALA A 78 39.91 25.75 -11.80
N CYS A 79 39.91 26.51 -12.90
CA CYS A 79 38.74 26.64 -13.77
C CYS A 79 38.30 25.29 -14.36
N VAL A 80 39.23 24.51 -14.93
CA VAL A 80 38.92 23.17 -15.47
C VAL A 80 38.33 22.27 -14.38
N HIS A 81 38.92 22.29 -13.17
CA HIS A 81 38.41 21.51 -12.06
C HIS A 81 36.99 21.93 -11.66
N LEU A 82 36.70 23.23 -11.59
CA LEU A 82 35.36 23.73 -11.26
C LEU A 82 34.32 23.34 -12.33
N ASP A 83 34.68 23.36 -13.60
CA ASP A 83 33.79 22.91 -14.70
C ASP A 83 33.47 21.41 -14.59
N ASP A 84 34.46 20.58 -14.25
CA ASP A 84 34.26 19.15 -14.00
C ASP A 84 33.33 18.93 -12.79
N CYS A 85 33.53 19.70 -11.73
CA CYS A 85 32.68 19.67 -10.53
C CYS A 85 31.24 20.04 -10.85
N LEU A 86 31.03 21.13 -11.59
CA LEU A 86 29.71 21.60 -11.99
C LEU A 86 29.01 20.57 -12.88
N SER A 87 29.74 19.97 -13.82
CA SER A 87 29.23 18.91 -14.69
C SER A 87 28.78 17.68 -13.89
N LEU A 88 29.55 17.27 -12.88
CA LEU A 88 29.20 16.17 -11.99
C LEU A 88 27.96 16.50 -11.16
N ILE A 89 27.89 17.69 -10.55
CA ILE A 89 26.74 18.15 -9.76
C ILE A 89 25.49 18.18 -10.64
N GLY A 90 25.58 18.73 -11.85
CA GLY A 90 24.45 18.80 -12.79
C GLY A 90 23.86 17.42 -13.10
N ARG A 91 24.70 16.43 -13.40
CA ARG A 91 24.24 15.05 -13.66
C ARG A 91 23.50 14.45 -12.46
N GLN A 92 24.06 14.59 -11.26
CA GLN A 92 23.44 14.04 -10.04
C GLN A 92 22.17 14.78 -9.64
N TYR A 93 22.13 16.09 -9.86
CA TYR A 93 20.92 16.90 -9.66
C TYR A 93 19.78 16.46 -10.57
N GLU A 94 20.02 16.26 -11.86
CA GLU A 94 18.99 15.80 -12.79
C GLU A 94 18.46 14.41 -12.42
N LEU A 95 19.33 13.51 -11.96
CA LEU A 95 18.91 12.19 -11.45
C LEU A 95 17.97 12.32 -10.23
N LEU A 96 18.38 13.09 -9.21
CA LEU A 96 17.57 13.33 -8.02
C LEU A 96 16.25 14.01 -8.35
N ARG A 97 16.26 14.96 -9.29
CA ARG A 97 15.07 15.67 -9.75
C ARG A 97 14.12 14.73 -10.48
N ALA A 98 14.62 13.83 -11.31
CA ALA A 98 13.80 12.81 -11.98
C ALA A 98 13.11 11.92 -10.94
N TRP A 99 13.82 11.45 -9.92
CA TRP A 99 13.22 10.67 -8.83
C TRP A 99 12.16 11.45 -8.06
N ALA A 100 12.45 12.71 -7.69
CA ALA A 100 11.48 13.56 -7.01
C ALA A 100 10.21 13.76 -7.84
N LYS A 101 10.36 13.95 -9.17
CA LYS A 101 9.23 14.08 -10.09
C LYS A 101 8.40 12.81 -10.16
N SER A 102 9.02 11.64 -10.33
CA SER A 102 8.30 10.37 -10.37
C SER A 102 7.54 10.09 -9.07
N MET A 103 8.12 10.45 -7.92
CA MET A 103 7.45 10.34 -6.63
C MET A 103 6.26 11.29 -6.50
N ASP A 104 6.33 12.51 -7.05
CA ASP A 104 5.22 13.45 -7.07
C ASP A 104 4.09 12.97 -7.98
N GLU A 105 4.43 12.49 -9.19
CA GLU A 105 3.48 11.88 -10.13
C GLU A 105 2.77 10.67 -9.51
N ALA A 106 3.49 9.80 -8.79
CA ALA A 106 2.91 8.65 -8.09
C ALA A 106 1.96 9.07 -6.94
N LYS A 107 2.31 10.12 -6.18
CA LYS A 107 1.44 10.68 -5.13
C LYS A 107 0.15 11.25 -5.72
N LEU A 108 0.25 12.01 -6.82
CA LEU A 108 -0.91 12.57 -7.50
C LEU A 108 -1.81 11.47 -8.07
N ALA A 109 -1.24 10.44 -8.69
CA ALA A 109 -1.99 9.29 -9.20
C ALA A 109 -2.71 8.53 -8.05
N THR A 110 -2.02 8.31 -6.93
CA THR A 110 -2.61 7.67 -5.74
C THR A 110 -3.75 8.52 -5.17
N ALA A 111 -3.53 9.83 -5.01
CA ALA A 111 -4.56 10.74 -4.53
C ALA A 111 -5.79 10.75 -5.45
N ALA A 112 -5.58 10.77 -6.77
CA ALA A 112 -6.67 10.69 -7.74
C ALA A 112 -7.43 9.37 -7.60
N PHE A 113 -6.74 8.24 -7.45
CA PHE A 113 -7.38 6.93 -7.27
C PHE A 113 -8.19 6.84 -5.98
N VAL A 114 -7.65 7.32 -4.85
CA VAL A 114 -8.34 7.31 -3.54
C VAL A 114 -9.67 8.06 -3.57
N GLN A 115 -9.80 9.07 -4.43
CA GLN A 115 -11.04 9.83 -4.60
C GLN A 115 -12.07 9.14 -5.51
N THR A 116 -11.74 8.00 -6.10
CA THR A 116 -12.66 7.28 -6.98
C THR A 116 -13.63 6.38 -6.20
N PRO A 117 -14.85 6.13 -6.74
CA PRO A 117 -15.75 5.11 -6.18
C PRO A 117 -15.11 3.72 -6.15
N ALA A 118 -14.25 3.38 -7.12
CA ALA A 118 -13.55 2.09 -7.17
C ALA A 118 -12.66 1.86 -5.94
N PHE A 119 -12.04 2.92 -5.40
CA PHE A 119 -11.28 2.80 -4.16
C PHE A 119 -12.18 2.48 -2.96
N SER A 120 -13.35 3.12 -2.86
CA SER A 120 -14.33 2.81 -1.83
C SER A 120 -14.82 1.35 -1.94
N GLU A 121 -15.13 0.88 -3.16
CA GLU A 121 -15.51 -0.51 -3.39
C GLU A 121 -14.39 -1.49 -3.00
N PHE A 122 -13.14 -1.14 -3.28
CA PHE A 122 -11.99 -1.95 -2.88
C PHE A 122 -11.80 -2.01 -1.36
N VAL A 123 -11.84 -0.87 -0.66
CA VAL A 123 -11.57 -0.82 0.79
C VAL A 123 -12.74 -1.33 1.61
N ILE A 124 -13.98 -1.00 1.23
CA ILE A 124 -15.18 -1.35 2.01
C ILE A 124 -15.70 -2.73 1.62
N ASN A 125 -15.79 -2.99 0.32
CA ASN A 125 -16.40 -4.22 -0.19
C ASN A 125 -15.35 -5.26 -0.60
N GLY A 126 -14.06 -4.95 -0.61
CA GLY A 126 -13.02 -5.90 -1.03
C GLY A 126 -13.08 -6.21 -2.52
N ILE A 127 -13.70 -5.35 -3.33
CA ILE A 127 -13.86 -5.54 -4.79
C ILE A 127 -12.79 -4.72 -5.50
N ALA A 128 -11.83 -5.41 -6.11
CA ALA A 128 -10.77 -4.77 -6.87
C ALA A 128 -11.31 -4.10 -8.15
N PRO A 129 -10.58 -3.11 -8.73
CA PRO A 129 -11.03 -2.41 -9.93
C PRO A 129 -11.27 -3.30 -11.16
N ASP A 130 -10.67 -4.49 -11.20
CA ASP A 130 -10.89 -5.51 -12.23
C ASP A 130 -12.12 -6.40 -11.97
N GLY A 131 -12.82 -6.18 -10.85
CA GLY A 131 -13.98 -6.96 -10.40
C GLY A 131 -13.62 -8.18 -9.55
N THR A 132 -12.33 -8.45 -9.29
CA THR A 132 -11.90 -9.56 -8.44
C THR A 132 -12.29 -9.27 -6.98
N VAL A 133 -12.88 -10.26 -6.30
CA VAL A 133 -13.32 -10.12 -4.91
C VAL A 133 -12.30 -10.74 -3.94
N SER A 134 -11.80 -9.96 -3.00
CA SER A 134 -11.05 -10.44 -1.84
C SER A 134 -12.02 -10.92 -0.77
N TRP A 135 -12.49 -12.16 -0.90
CA TRP A 135 -13.59 -12.69 -0.09
C TRP A 135 -13.38 -12.61 1.42
N GLU A 136 -12.16 -12.84 1.93
CA GLU A 136 -11.92 -12.80 3.38
C GLU A 136 -12.16 -11.40 3.98
N ALA A 137 -11.86 -10.36 3.21
CA ALA A 137 -12.00 -8.96 3.59
C ALA A 137 -13.29 -8.31 3.04
N ALA A 138 -14.08 -9.04 2.26
CA ALA A 138 -15.25 -8.50 1.60
C ALA A 138 -16.31 -8.03 2.60
N GLY A 139 -16.94 -6.88 2.31
CA GLY A 139 -17.94 -6.26 3.17
C GLY A 139 -19.09 -7.21 3.51
N ILE A 140 -19.57 -7.98 2.52
CA ILE A 140 -20.64 -8.97 2.70
C ILE A 140 -20.25 -10.12 3.62
N VAL A 141 -18.99 -10.56 3.59
CA VAL A 141 -18.47 -11.61 4.49
C VAL A 141 -18.34 -11.05 5.91
N LYS A 142 -17.87 -9.81 6.06
CA LYS A 142 -17.82 -9.13 7.36
C LYS A 142 -19.23 -8.93 7.94
N ALA A 143 -20.20 -8.54 7.12
CA ALA A 143 -21.60 -8.40 7.51
C ALA A 143 -22.18 -9.74 8.01
N LEU A 144 -21.93 -10.83 7.29
CA LEU A 144 -22.34 -12.18 7.70
C LEU A 144 -21.71 -12.59 9.04
N ARG A 145 -20.41 -12.35 9.25
CA ARG A 145 -19.73 -12.64 10.53
C ARG A 145 -20.34 -11.85 11.69
N ASN A 146 -20.57 -10.56 11.50
CA ASN A 146 -21.19 -9.70 12.50
C ASN A 146 -22.60 -10.19 12.86
N ALA A 147 -23.42 -10.50 11.85
CA ALA A 147 -24.78 -11.01 12.04
C ALA A 147 -24.81 -12.36 12.76
N ILE A 148 -23.89 -13.29 12.41
CA ILE A 148 -23.74 -14.57 13.13
C ILE A 148 -23.39 -14.32 14.60
N SER A 149 -22.44 -13.42 14.87
CA SER A 149 -21.98 -13.11 16.23
C SER A 149 -23.06 -12.45 17.09
N GLU A 150 -24.02 -11.75 16.47
CA GLU A 150 -25.14 -11.11 17.18
C GLU A 150 -26.31 -12.08 17.41
N LEU A 151 -26.59 -12.95 16.44
CA LEU A 151 -27.72 -13.89 16.52
C LEU A 151 -27.44 -15.11 17.38
N ASP A 152 -26.19 -15.54 17.52
CA ASP A 152 -25.86 -16.77 18.23
C ASP A 152 -24.66 -16.67 19.17
N SER A 153 -24.79 -17.39 20.29
CA SER A 153 -23.70 -17.71 21.25
C SER A 153 -23.26 -19.18 21.15
N GLY A 154 -23.87 -19.96 20.25
CA GLY A 154 -23.58 -21.35 19.89
C GLY A 154 -22.82 -21.53 18.56
N GLU A 155 -22.77 -22.79 18.09
CA GLU A 155 -21.95 -23.20 16.94
C GLU A 155 -22.57 -22.94 15.55
N TRP A 156 -23.88 -22.69 15.43
CA TRP A 156 -24.60 -22.60 14.14
C TRP A 156 -25.79 -21.63 14.21
N ALA A 157 -25.87 -20.72 13.24
CA ALA A 157 -27.00 -19.80 13.09
C ALA A 157 -27.89 -20.17 11.90
N ARG A 158 -29.20 -19.92 11.99
CA ARG A 158 -30.12 -20.11 10.85
C ARG A 158 -29.83 -19.09 9.75
N LEU A 159 -29.66 -19.57 8.51
CA LEU A 159 -29.23 -18.71 7.40
C LEU A 159 -30.26 -17.62 7.06
N ASP A 160 -31.56 -17.91 7.13
CA ASP A 160 -32.63 -16.94 6.86
C ASP A 160 -32.63 -15.78 7.88
N HIS A 161 -32.41 -16.07 9.15
CA HIS A 161 -32.27 -15.03 10.19
C HIS A 161 -31.00 -14.19 10.00
N VAL A 162 -29.88 -14.82 9.66
CA VAL A 162 -28.62 -14.13 9.37
C VAL A 162 -28.78 -13.18 8.19
N ILE A 163 -29.39 -13.65 7.09
CA ILE A 163 -29.66 -12.82 5.91
C ILE A 163 -30.57 -11.64 6.27
N ALA A 164 -31.68 -11.89 6.98
CA ALA A 164 -32.60 -10.83 7.38
C ALA A 164 -31.93 -9.76 8.25
N LEU A 165 -31.01 -10.16 9.14
CA LEU A 165 -30.25 -9.23 9.95
C LEU A 165 -29.26 -8.41 9.11
N VAL A 166 -28.55 -9.04 8.18
CA VAL A 166 -27.64 -8.33 7.25
C VAL A 166 -28.41 -7.33 6.38
N GLU A 167 -29.54 -7.75 5.80
CA GLU A 167 -30.39 -6.87 4.98
C GLU A 167 -30.96 -5.69 5.79
N SER A 168 -31.21 -5.89 7.09
CA SER A 168 -31.67 -4.82 7.98
C SER A 168 -30.57 -3.85 8.39
N GLN A 169 -29.34 -4.32 8.63
CA GLN A 169 -28.25 -3.50 9.16
C GLN A 169 -27.38 -2.87 8.06
N GLN A 170 -27.20 -3.58 6.95
CA GLN A 170 -26.31 -3.22 5.84
C GLN A 170 -27.00 -3.58 4.50
N PRO A 171 -28.08 -2.87 4.14
CA PRO A 171 -28.90 -3.18 2.96
C PRO A 171 -28.13 -3.11 1.63
N GLU A 172 -26.96 -2.46 1.61
CA GLU A 172 -26.07 -2.40 0.46
C GLU A 172 -25.26 -3.68 0.22
N GLN A 173 -25.23 -4.61 1.19
CA GLN A 173 -24.50 -5.87 1.12
C GLN A 173 -25.35 -6.96 0.47
N VAL A 174 -25.45 -6.90 -0.85
CA VAL A 174 -26.26 -7.83 -1.65
C VAL A 174 -25.40 -8.74 -2.53
N PRO A 175 -25.78 -10.03 -2.74
CA PRO A 175 -24.99 -10.97 -3.56
C PRO A 175 -24.64 -10.43 -4.96
N ALA A 176 -25.57 -9.70 -5.59
CA ALA A 176 -25.39 -9.17 -6.94
C ALA A 176 -24.20 -8.20 -7.06
N LYS A 177 -23.89 -7.45 -6.00
CA LYS A 177 -22.73 -6.54 -5.95
C LYS A 177 -21.41 -7.31 -6.12
N TYR A 178 -21.38 -8.56 -5.68
CA TYR A 178 -20.22 -9.45 -5.69
C TYR A 178 -20.25 -10.46 -6.85
N GLY A 179 -21.09 -10.23 -7.87
CA GLY A 179 -21.24 -11.14 -9.01
C GLY A 179 -21.99 -12.45 -8.68
N CYS A 180 -22.58 -12.56 -7.48
CA CYS A 180 -23.33 -13.73 -7.05
C CYS A 180 -24.83 -13.54 -7.27
N ARG A 181 -25.53 -14.63 -7.60
CA ARG A 181 -27.00 -14.62 -7.81
C ARG A 181 -27.77 -14.89 -6.53
N SER A 182 -27.14 -15.44 -5.50
CA SER A 182 -27.79 -15.85 -4.26
C SER A 182 -26.82 -15.87 -3.08
N TRP A 183 -27.36 -15.82 -1.86
CA TRP A 183 -26.59 -15.95 -0.63
C TRP A 183 -25.80 -17.27 -0.54
N PRO A 184 -26.37 -18.47 -0.84
CA PRO A 184 -25.58 -19.69 -0.88
C PRO A 184 -24.39 -19.66 -1.85
N GLN A 185 -24.50 -18.94 -2.97
CA GLN A 185 -23.36 -18.76 -3.88
C GLN A 185 -22.26 -17.92 -3.21
N VAL A 186 -22.59 -16.85 -2.47
CA VAL A 186 -21.62 -16.06 -1.70
C VAL A 186 -20.89 -16.95 -0.68
N LEU A 187 -21.59 -17.84 0.01
CA LEU A 187 -20.96 -18.77 0.97
C LEU A 187 -19.99 -19.74 0.27
N HIS A 188 -20.38 -20.26 -0.90
CA HIS A 188 -19.56 -21.16 -1.69
C HIS A 188 -18.29 -20.48 -2.22
N GLU A 189 -18.43 -19.31 -2.84
CA GLU A 189 -17.32 -18.56 -3.44
C GLU A 189 -16.36 -18.03 -2.37
N SER A 190 -16.90 -17.56 -1.23
CA SER A 190 -16.08 -17.04 -0.14
C SER A 190 -15.25 -18.10 0.56
N ARG A 191 -15.75 -19.34 0.65
CA ARG A 191 -15.11 -20.47 1.37
C ARG A 191 -14.79 -20.19 2.84
N VAL A 192 -15.38 -19.14 3.41
CA VAL A 192 -15.21 -18.72 4.82
C VAL A 192 -16.21 -19.43 5.73
N PHE A 193 -17.35 -19.85 5.20
CA PHE A 193 -18.45 -20.39 5.98
C PHE A 193 -18.72 -21.86 5.67
N ASP A 194 -19.18 -22.61 6.67
CA ASP A 194 -19.82 -23.89 6.46
C ASP A 194 -21.33 -23.69 6.33
N LEU A 195 -21.95 -24.49 5.46
CA LEU A 195 -23.39 -24.53 5.25
C LEU A 195 -23.89 -25.96 5.46
N GLN A 196 -24.80 -26.16 6.41
CA GLN A 196 -25.42 -27.45 6.69
C GLN A 196 -26.95 -27.34 6.70
N TYR A 197 -27.61 -28.46 6.39
CA TYR A 197 -29.07 -28.54 6.34
C TYR A 197 -29.59 -29.44 7.45
N PHE A 198 -30.16 -28.82 8.49
CA PHE A 198 -30.77 -29.53 9.61
C PHE A 198 -32.26 -29.76 9.33
N ALA A 199 -32.78 -30.91 9.76
CA ALA A 199 -34.21 -31.16 9.73
C ALA A 199 -34.87 -30.37 10.87
N ASP A 200 -35.97 -29.70 10.56
CA ASP A 200 -36.85 -29.11 11.57
C ASP A 200 -38.02 -30.10 11.76
N GLU A 201 -38.49 -30.31 12.99
CA GLU A 201 -39.37 -31.43 13.39
C GLU A 201 -40.74 -31.44 12.66
N SER A 202 -41.06 -30.38 11.92
CA SER A 202 -42.29 -30.26 11.12
C SER A 202 -42.13 -29.57 9.75
N ALA A 203 -40.90 -29.31 9.27
CA ALA A 203 -40.66 -28.51 8.07
C ALA A 203 -39.54 -29.08 7.16
N PRO A 204 -39.46 -28.67 5.88
CA PRO A 204 -38.33 -29.01 5.01
C PRO A 204 -36.99 -28.59 5.63
N ARG A 205 -35.91 -29.32 5.30
CA ARG A 205 -34.57 -29.08 5.85
C ARG A 205 -34.17 -27.61 5.68
N VAL A 206 -33.84 -26.96 6.80
CA VAL A 206 -33.50 -25.54 6.85
C VAL A 206 -31.98 -25.39 6.74
N PRO A 207 -31.46 -24.40 5.97
CA PRO A 207 -30.04 -24.10 5.91
C PRO A 207 -29.56 -23.35 7.16
N TRP A 208 -28.43 -23.80 7.71
CA TRP A 208 -27.72 -23.20 8.83
C TRP A 208 -26.27 -22.94 8.45
N ILE A 209 -25.73 -21.85 8.97
CA ILE A 209 -24.43 -21.29 8.63
C ILE A 209 -23.58 -21.14 9.90
N ARG A 210 -22.28 -21.35 9.77
CA ARG A 210 -21.29 -20.94 10.75
C ARG A 210 -20.00 -20.48 10.08
N GLU A 211 -19.19 -19.70 10.78
CA GLU A 211 -17.82 -19.42 10.34
C GLU A 211 -16.96 -20.68 10.49
N ARG A 212 -16.13 -20.97 9.49
CA ARG A 212 -15.16 -22.05 9.55
C ARG A 212 -14.09 -21.73 10.59
N GLN A 213 -13.84 -22.66 11.49
CA GLN A 213 -12.67 -22.58 12.35
C GLN A 213 -11.42 -22.79 11.50
N ARG A 214 -10.50 -21.81 11.54
CA ARG A 214 -9.19 -21.89 10.89
C ARG A 214 -8.27 -22.86 11.62
#